data_AF-A0A953ER00-F1
#
_entry.id   AF-A0A953ER00-F1
#
_cell.length_a   1.000
_cell.length_b   1.000
_cell.length_c   1.000
_cell.angle_alpha   90.00
_cell.angle_beta   90.00
_cell.angle_gamma   90.00
#
_symmetry.space_group_name_H-M   'P 1'
#
loop_
_entity.id
_entity.type
_entity.pdbx_description
1 polymer ?
#
loop_
_entity_poly.entity_id
_entity_poly.type
_entity_poly.pdbx_seq_one_letter_code
_entity_poly.pdbx_strand_id
1 'polypeptide(L)'
;MNLTMKGFLLRGLAAGAAGGLATALFVRFVTETEIGWAIGFEDASGLGAPAGEPAEFTRNTQHWGGMLAALIFGTLLGIVLSVVVAALHDRISSRDEFGRVAKVAFAAFVATSLIPAFKYPPNPPTVGDPDTIGQRTASYLLLIVVGIGIVVAVGWAWKQLSAKGIDGGTRFLAGAGLAVVLVTAAYLVFPATPDRIEPPNSEADPALVVAETAPDEVLDAMLTNAREIGDESYRNPSDPTEALDLDEVSSGADLVGTPVAISTTKLAPQAYTTMVWSFRLRSIAGVALMWAVMAGVLGLLLDRANRSSQLAAQPAA
;
A
#
# COMPACT_ATOMS: atom_id res chain seq x y z
N MET A 1 -27.95 -21.15 0.75
CA MET A 1 -27.74 -20.71 -0.64
C MET A 1 -27.40 -21.91 -1.50
N ASN A 2 -28.10 -22.16 -2.60
CA ASN A 2 -27.89 -23.32 -3.47
C ASN A 2 -27.06 -22.95 -4.72
N LEU A 3 -25.80 -22.56 -4.50
CA LEU A 3 -24.85 -22.30 -5.58
C LEU A 3 -23.84 -23.45 -5.67
N THR A 4 -23.54 -23.89 -6.89
CA THR A 4 -22.41 -24.79 -7.14
C THR A 4 -21.09 -24.05 -6.96
N MET A 5 -19.99 -24.77 -6.74
CA MET A 5 -18.64 -24.18 -6.66
C MET A 5 -18.33 -23.34 -7.91
N LYS A 6 -18.69 -23.82 -9.11
CA LYS A 6 -18.58 -23.06 -10.36
C LYS A 6 -19.29 -21.70 -10.28
N GLY A 7 -20.48 -21.67 -9.67
CA GLY A 7 -21.26 -20.45 -9.47
C GLY A 7 -20.56 -19.42 -8.57
N PHE A 8 -19.85 -19.87 -7.53
CA PHE A 8 -19.02 -19.01 -6.70
C PHE A 8 -17.79 -18.51 -7.45
N LEU A 9 -17.06 -19.39 -8.12
CA LEU A 9 -15.83 -19.06 -8.84
C LEU A 9 -16.06 -18.01 -9.93
N LEU A 10 -17.13 -18.13 -10.72
CA LEU A 10 -17.45 -17.13 -11.76
C LEU A 10 -17.74 -15.74 -11.18
N ARG A 11 -18.43 -15.68 -10.03
CA ARG A 11 -18.71 -14.40 -9.34
C ARG A 11 -17.45 -13.85 -8.68
N GLY A 12 -16.61 -14.72 -8.12
CA GLY A 12 -15.29 -14.37 -7.59
C GLY A 12 -14.38 -13.80 -8.66
N LEU A 13 -14.34 -14.41 -9.85
CA LEU A 13 -13.59 -13.93 -11.01
C LEU A 13 -14.08 -12.53 -11.42
N ALA A 14 -15.39 -12.33 -11.55
CA ALA A 14 -15.95 -11.03 -11.91
C ALA A 14 -15.66 -9.95 -10.86
N ALA A 15 -15.80 -10.29 -9.57
CA ALA A 15 -15.50 -9.37 -8.48
C ALA A 15 -14.01 -9.02 -8.40
N GLY A 16 -13.16 -10.03 -8.58
CA GLY A 16 -11.71 -9.86 -8.60
C GLY A 16 -11.23 -9.02 -9.78
N ALA A 17 -11.77 -9.25 -10.98
CA ALA A 17 -11.48 -8.43 -12.15
C ALA A 17 -11.91 -6.97 -11.94
N ALA A 18 -13.09 -6.74 -11.36
CA ALA A 18 -13.55 -5.39 -11.03
C ALA A 18 -12.63 -4.70 -10.00
N GLY A 19 -12.23 -5.41 -8.94
CA GLY A 19 -11.31 -4.86 -7.93
C GLY A 19 -9.90 -4.60 -8.48
N GLY A 20 -9.36 -5.54 -9.25
CA GLY A 20 -8.06 -5.41 -9.91
C GLY A 20 -8.04 -4.25 -10.90
N LEU A 21 -9.11 -4.07 -11.70
CA LEU A 21 -9.27 -2.93 -12.58
C LEU A 21 -9.37 -1.61 -11.80
N ALA A 22 -10.18 -1.55 -10.74
CA ALA A 22 -10.27 -0.36 -9.89
C ALA A 22 -8.91 0.04 -9.31
N THR A 23 -8.12 -0.95 -8.89
CA THR A 23 -6.76 -0.74 -8.37
C THR A 23 -5.80 -0.29 -9.48
N ALA A 24 -5.86 -0.90 -10.66
CA ALA A 24 -5.06 -0.51 -11.81
C ALA A 24 -5.30 0.96 -12.20
N LEU A 25 -6.58 1.38 -12.23
CA LEU A 25 -6.94 2.78 -12.48
C LEU A 25 -6.47 3.70 -11.34
N PHE A 26 -6.61 3.26 -10.09
CA PHE A 26 -6.13 4.02 -8.94
C PHE A 26 -4.61 4.22 -8.98
N VAL A 27 -3.86 3.17 -9.33
CA VAL A 27 -2.41 3.28 -9.54
C VAL A 27 -2.13 4.29 -10.65
N ARG A 28 -2.78 4.14 -11.81
CA ARG A 28 -2.54 4.99 -12.99
C ARG A 28 -2.82 6.48 -12.78
N PHE A 29 -3.85 6.82 -12.00
CA PHE A 29 -4.31 8.20 -11.85
C PHE A 29 -3.98 8.84 -10.50
N VAL A 30 -3.62 8.06 -9.48
CA VAL A 30 -3.39 8.57 -8.12
C VAL A 30 -1.99 8.23 -7.61
N THR A 31 -1.53 7.00 -7.83
CA THR A 31 -0.23 6.55 -7.29
C THR A 31 0.93 6.90 -8.22
N GLU A 32 0.69 6.89 -9.53
CA GLU A 32 1.72 7.16 -10.55
C GLU A 32 2.35 8.54 -10.41
N THR A 33 1.59 9.55 -9.96
CA THR A 33 2.14 10.87 -9.70
C THR A 33 3.28 10.81 -8.67
N GLU A 34 3.12 10.04 -7.59
CA GLU A 34 4.18 9.90 -6.58
C GLU A 34 5.35 9.06 -7.07
N ILE A 35 5.10 8.07 -7.93
CA ILE A 35 6.14 7.26 -8.57
C ILE A 35 6.98 8.13 -9.53
N GLY A 36 6.32 9.03 -10.27
CA GLY A 36 6.97 10.02 -11.12
C GLY A 36 7.90 10.93 -10.33
N TRP A 37 7.39 11.49 -9.22
CA TRP A 37 8.19 12.33 -8.32
C TRP A 37 9.37 11.59 -7.70
N ALA A 38 9.17 10.35 -7.25
CA ALA A 38 10.25 9.54 -6.68
C ALA A 38 11.40 9.33 -7.64
N ILE A 39 11.09 8.99 -8.89
CA ILE A 39 12.10 8.72 -9.91
C ILE A 39 12.74 10.02 -10.39
N GLY A 40 11.98 11.09 -10.61
CA GLY A 40 12.56 12.38 -10.97
C GLY A 40 13.51 12.92 -9.88
N PHE A 41 13.16 12.70 -8.62
CA PHE A 41 14.01 13.07 -7.48
C PHE A 41 15.29 12.23 -7.39
N GLU A 42 15.18 10.92 -7.61
CA GLU A 42 16.32 10.00 -7.68
C GLU A 42 17.28 10.41 -8.80
N ASP A 43 16.75 10.56 -10.03
CA ASP A 43 17.48 10.99 -11.22
C ASP A 43 18.18 12.34 -11.00
N ALA A 44 17.52 13.28 -10.32
CA ALA A 44 18.07 14.62 -10.09
C ALA A 44 19.08 14.69 -8.93
N SER A 45 18.96 13.83 -7.92
CA SER A 45 19.85 13.86 -6.74
C SER A 45 21.06 12.93 -6.86
N GLY A 46 21.16 12.17 -7.95
CA GLY A 46 22.16 11.10 -8.10
C GLY A 46 22.00 9.99 -7.05
N LEU A 47 20.83 9.92 -6.41
CA LEU A 47 20.43 8.77 -5.61
C LEU A 47 20.11 7.64 -6.57
N GLY A 48 20.36 6.39 -6.19
CA GLY A 48 20.04 5.24 -7.05
C GLY A 48 21.22 4.66 -7.81
N ALA A 49 20.92 3.86 -8.83
CA ALA A 49 21.93 3.18 -9.63
C ALA A 49 22.89 4.20 -10.29
N PRO A 50 24.19 3.87 -10.45
CA PRO A 50 25.14 4.77 -11.09
C PRO A 50 24.61 5.22 -12.45
N ALA A 51 24.75 6.52 -12.74
CA ALA A 51 24.33 7.14 -13.99
C ALA A 51 24.85 6.33 -15.19
N GLY A 52 23.97 5.54 -15.81
CA GLY A 52 24.33 4.69 -16.95
C GLY A 52 23.73 3.28 -16.97
N GLU A 53 23.14 2.76 -15.89
CA GLU A 53 22.36 1.51 -15.99
C GLU A 53 20.96 1.79 -16.56
N PRO A 54 20.65 1.36 -17.79
CA PRO A 54 19.34 1.59 -18.37
C PRO A 54 18.28 0.82 -17.59
N ALA A 55 17.15 1.48 -17.30
CA ALA A 55 16.00 0.83 -16.69
C ALA A 55 15.64 -0.47 -17.46
N GLU A 56 15.47 -1.58 -16.73
CA GLU A 56 15.19 -2.90 -17.32
C GLU A 56 13.94 -2.89 -18.22
N PHE A 57 12.98 -2.01 -17.90
CA PHE A 57 11.76 -1.79 -18.68
C PHE A 57 11.51 -0.31 -18.94
N THR A 58 10.97 -0.01 -20.12
CA THR A 58 10.50 1.35 -20.44
C THR A 58 9.38 1.78 -19.49
N ARG A 59 9.25 3.09 -19.25
CA ARG A 59 8.15 3.65 -18.42
C ARG A 59 6.77 3.21 -18.89
N ASN A 60 6.55 3.20 -20.21
CA ASN A 60 5.28 2.74 -20.78
C ASN A 60 5.03 1.24 -20.47
N THR A 61 6.07 0.40 -20.54
CA THR A 61 5.97 -1.02 -20.14
C THR A 61 5.66 -1.17 -18.65
N GLN A 62 6.30 -0.38 -17.79
CA GLN A 62 6.03 -0.40 -16.35
C GLN A 62 4.57 -0.02 -16.03
N HIS A 63 4.02 1.00 -16.69
CA HIS A 63 2.62 1.42 -16.51
C HIS A 63 1.64 0.33 -16.90
N TRP A 64 1.72 -0.14 -18.15
CA TRP A 64 0.78 -1.15 -18.65
C TRP A 64 0.98 -2.51 -17.99
N GLY A 65 2.23 -2.90 -17.74
CA GLY A 65 2.58 -4.12 -17.02
C GLY A 65 2.08 -4.10 -15.59
N GLY A 66 2.25 -2.99 -14.87
CA GLY A 66 1.73 -2.81 -13.50
C GLY A 66 0.20 -2.85 -13.45
N MET A 67 -0.48 -2.19 -14.38
CA MET A 67 -1.94 -2.26 -14.50
C MET A 67 -2.44 -3.68 -14.78
N LEU A 68 -1.77 -4.41 -15.69
CA LEU A 68 -2.10 -5.79 -16.00
C LEU A 68 -1.85 -6.71 -14.79
N ALA A 69 -0.74 -6.51 -14.07
CA ALA A 69 -0.43 -7.25 -12.85
C ALA A 69 -1.50 -7.02 -11.77
N ALA A 70 -1.93 -5.77 -11.55
CA ALA A 70 -3.01 -5.45 -10.61
C ALA A 70 -4.34 -6.13 -11.00
N LEU A 71 -4.67 -6.18 -12.30
CA LEU A 71 -5.86 -6.87 -12.80
C LEU A 71 -5.82 -8.39 -12.55
N ILE A 72 -4.69 -9.02 -12.87
CA ILE A 72 -4.47 -10.46 -12.66
C ILE A 72 -4.53 -10.77 -11.16
N PHE A 73 -3.81 -10.00 -10.35
CA PHE A 73 -3.77 -10.16 -8.90
C PHE A 73 -5.16 -10.03 -8.29
N GLY A 74 -5.91 -8.98 -8.64
CA GLY A 74 -7.29 -8.79 -8.18
C GLY A 74 -8.19 -9.96 -8.56
N THR A 75 -8.06 -10.47 -9.79
CA THR A 75 -8.84 -11.61 -10.30
C THR A 75 -8.58 -12.88 -9.48
N LEU A 76 -7.31 -13.21 -9.25
CA LEU A 76 -6.92 -14.36 -8.41
C LEU A 76 -7.42 -14.19 -6.98
N LEU A 77 -7.29 -12.99 -6.42
CA LEU A 77 -7.75 -12.69 -5.06
C LEU A 77 -9.27 -12.77 -4.94
N GLY A 78 -10.03 -12.37 -5.97
CA GLY A 78 -11.48 -12.52 -6.04
C GLY A 78 -11.94 -13.97 -6.06
N ILE A 79 -11.21 -14.85 -6.75
CA ILE A 79 -11.43 -16.29 -6.69
C ILE A 79 -11.23 -16.79 -5.26
N VAL A 80 -10.09 -16.47 -4.63
CA VAL A 80 -9.78 -16.86 -3.25
C VAL A 80 -10.86 -16.36 -2.29
N LEU A 81 -11.24 -15.09 -2.38
CA LEU A 81 -12.31 -14.51 -1.55
C LEU A 81 -13.63 -15.27 -1.72
N SER A 82 -14.02 -15.61 -2.95
CA SER A 82 -15.27 -16.35 -3.18
C SER A 82 -15.27 -17.75 -2.56
N VAL A 83 -14.12 -18.44 -2.60
CA VAL A 83 -13.95 -19.76 -1.97
C VAL A 83 -14.00 -19.64 -0.45
N VAL A 84 -13.33 -18.64 0.12
CA VAL A 84 -13.36 -18.39 1.58
C VAL A 84 -14.78 -18.05 2.04
N VAL A 85 -15.50 -17.20 1.31
CA VAL A 85 -16.91 -16.88 1.61
C VAL A 85 -17.79 -18.14 1.56
N ALA A 86 -17.61 -18.97 0.54
CA ALA A 86 -18.35 -20.24 0.43
C ALA A 86 -18.06 -21.16 1.62
N ALA A 87 -16.78 -21.32 1.99
CA ALA A 87 -16.35 -22.17 3.10
C ALA A 87 -16.82 -21.65 4.48
N LEU A 88 -16.97 -20.34 4.63
CA LEU A 88 -17.39 -19.69 5.88
C LEU A 88 -18.89 -19.37 5.93
N HIS A 89 -19.66 -19.75 4.91
CA HIS A 89 -21.09 -19.46 4.79
C HIS A 89 -21.86 -19.77 6.07
N ASP A 90 -21.75 -21.00 6.57
CA ASP A 90 -22.50 -21.43 7.76
C ASP A 90 -21.85 -21.02 9.08
N ARG A 91 -20.59 -20.55 9.04
CA ARG A 91 -19.83 -20.15 10.23
C ARG A 91 -20.03 -18.68 10.57
N ILE A 92 -20.32 -17.83 9.58
CA ILE A 92 -20.48 -16.39 9.75
C ILE A 92 -21.95 -16.01 9.60
N SER A 93 -22.55 -15.58 10.70
CA SER A 93 -23.89 -15.02 10.71
C SER A 93 -23.91 -13.61 10.09
N SER A 94 -24.89 -13.38 9.22
CA SER A 94 -25.16 -12.09 8.58
C SER A 94 -26.65 -11.98 8.27
N ARG A 95 -27.14 -10.74 8.10
CA ARG A 95 -28.53 -10.48 7.69
C ARG A 95 -28.77 -10.92 6.25
N ASP A 96 -27.77 -10.75 5.39
CA ASP A 96 -27.76 -11.08 3.97
C ASP A 96 -26.37 -11.55 3.51
N GLU A 97 -26.28 -12.02 2.26
CA GLU A 97 -25.00 -12.48 1.69
C GLU A 97 -24.03 -11.31 1.48
N PHE A 98 -24.54 -10.12 1.17
CA PHE A 98 -23.71 -8.93 1.02
C PHE A 98 -22.93 -8.62 2.31
N GLY A 99 -23.63 -8.57 3.45
CA GLY A 99 -23.02 -8.34 4.76
C GLY A 99 -22.05 -9.44 5.15
N ARG A 100 -22.27 -10.69 4.72
CA ARG A 100 -21.33 -11.78 4.96
C ARG A 100 -20.04 -11.57 4.18
N VAL A 101 -20.15 -11.29 2.88
CA VAL A 101 -19.00 -10.98 2.02
C VAL A 101 -18.23 -9.79 2.57
N ALA A 102 -18.92 -8.71 2.95
CA ALA A 102 -18.28 -7.51 3.51
C ALA A 102 -17.47 -7.83 4.78
N LYS A 103 -18.01 -8.62 5.71
CA LYS A 103 -17.29 -9.04 6.92
C LYS A 103 -16.04 -9.88 6.58
N VAL A 104 -16.17 -10.85 5.67
CA VAL A 104 -15.06 -11.72 5.27
C VAL A 104 -13.97 -10.93 4.55
N ALA A 105 -14.36 -10.08 3.59
CA ALA A 105 -13.43 -9.24 2.85
C ALA A 105 -12.72 -8.24 3.76
N PHE A 106 -13.43 -7.60 4.70
CA PHE A 106 -12.81 -6.71 5.68
C PHE A 106 -11.82 -7.45 6.58
N ALA A 107 -12.20 -8.62 7.10
CA ALA A 107 -11.32 -9.47 7.90
C ALA A 107 -10.07 -9.90 7.12
N ALA A 108 -10.22 -10.28 5.85
CA ALA A 108 -9.12 -10.65 4.97
C ALA A 108 -8.21 -9.45 4.64
N PHE A 109 -8.76 -8.28 4.36
CA PHE A 109 -8.00 -7.04 4.19
C PHE A 109 -7.17 -6.71 5.43
N VAL A 110 -7.79 -6.76 6.62
CA VAL A 110 -7.09 -6.50 7.88
C VAL A 110 -5.93 -7.47 8.08
N ALA A 111 -6.17 -8.76 7.91
CA ALA A 111 -5.17 -9.80 8.12
C ALA A 111 -4.02 -9.77 7.10
N THR A 112 -4.33 -9.53 5.83
CA THR A 112 -3.37 -9.73 4.72
C THR A 112 -2.70 -8.44 4.26
N SER A 113 -3.31 -7.28 4.55
CA SER A 113 -2.87 -5.99 4.00
C SER A 113 -2.65 -4.97 5.10
N LEU A 114 -3.64 -4.74 5.98
CA LEU A 114 -3.56 -3.65 6.95
C LEU A 114 -2.51 -3.92 8.04
N ILE A 115 -2.60 -5.08 8.72
CA ILE A 115 -1.63 -5.44 9.76
C ILE A 115 -0.21 -5.48 9.18
N PRO A 116 0.06 -6.16 8.05
CA PRO A 116 1.40 -6.12 7.46
C PRO A 116 1.88 -4.72 7.07
N ALA A 117 1.04 -3.90 6.44
CA ALA A 117 1.45 -2.56 5.98
C ALA A 117 1.78 -1.59 7.12
N PHE A 118 1.21 -1.77 8.31
CA PHE A 118 1.57 -0.96 9.47
C PHE A 118 2.94 -1.31 10.05
N LYS A 119 3.37 -2.58 9.98
CA LYS A 119 4.69 -3.01 10.46
C LYS A 119 5.78 -2.87 9.39
N TYR A 120 5.44 -3.20 8.15
CA TYR A 120 6.31 -3.21 6.98
C TYR A 120 5.62 -2.47 5.83
N PRO A 121 5.60 -1.13 5.87
CA PRO A 121 4.94 -0.34 4.83
C PRO A 121 5.62 -0.53 3.47
N PRO A 122 4.87 -0.43 2.36
CA PRO A 122 5.44 -0.53 1.02
C PRO A 122 6.35 0.68 0.76
N ASN A 123 7.42 0.45 0.00
CA ASN A 123 8.27 1.53 -0.49
C ASN A 123 7.86 1.89 -1.93
N PRO A 124 8.04 3.15 -2.35
CA PRO A 124 8.02 3.51 -3.77
C PRO A 124 8.95 2.60 -4.58
N PRO A 125 8.71 2.45 -5.91
CA PRO A 125 9.73 1.94 -6.81
C PRO A 125 11.05 2.67 -6.55
N THR A 126 12.17 1.97 -6.77
CA THR A 126 13.56 2.45 -6.58
C THR A 126 13.96 2.84 -5.16
N VAL A 127 13.03 2.89 -4.21
CA VAL A 127 13.32 3.15 -2.79
C VAL A 127 13.49 1.83 -2.01
N GLY A 128 14.70 1.64 -1.49
CA GLY A 128 15.07 0.53 -0.61
C GLY A 128 16.16 -0.36 -1.20
N ASP A 129 16.74 -1.20 -0.34
CA ASP A 129 17.86 -2.07 -0.69
C ASP A 129 17.39 -3.35 -1.42
N PRO A 130 17.80 -3.60 -2.68
CA PRO A 130 17.49 -4.82 -3.43
C PRO A 130 17.90 -6.12 -2.73
N ASP A 131 19.00 -6.12 -1.96
CA ASP A 131 19.51 -7.32 -1.29
C ASP A 131 18.58 -7.80 -0.17
N THR A 132 17.68 -6.93 0.30
CA THR A 132 16.73 -7.24 1.37
C THR A 132 15.39 -7.80 0.87
N ILE A 133 15.15 -7.85 -0.45
CA ILE A 133 13.84 -8.23 -1.04
C ILE A 133 13.35 -9.57 -0.49
N GLY A 134 14.22 -10.58 -0.41
CA GLY A 134 13.87 -11.91 0.10
C GLY A 134 13.40 -11.88 1.55
N GLN A 135 14.14 -11.19 2.43
CA GLN A 135 13.83 -11.11 3.85
C GLN A 135 12.56 -10.30 4.12
N ARG A 136 12.34 -9.20 3.39
CA ARG A 136 11.11 -8.41 3.48
C ARG A 136 9.90 -9.22 3.03
N THR A 137 10.01 -9.94 1.93
CA THR A 137 8.94 -10.79 1.40
C THR A 137 8.57 -11.88 2.42
N ALA A 138 9.56 -12.60 2.96
CA ALA A 138 9.33 -13.62 3.97
C ALA A 138 8.68 -13.06 5.24
N SER A 139 9.16 -11.90 5.72
CA SER A 139 8.62 -11.22 6.90
C SER A 139 7.16 -10.78 6.70
N TYR A 140 6.85 -10.25 5.51
CA TYR A 140 5.50 -9.85 5.14
C TYR A 140 4.56 -11.07 5.08
N LEU A 141 4.97 -12.14 4.41
CA LEU A 141 4.19 -13.39 4.32
C LEU A 141 3.94 -14.03 5.69
N LEU A 142 4.95 -14.06 6.56
CA LEU A 142 4.79 -14.56 7.92
C LEU A 142 3.81 -13.69 8.73
N LEU A 143 3.86 -12.37 8.54
CA LEU A 143 2.94 -11.45 9.20
C LEU A 143 1.51 -11.57 8.67
N ILE A 144 1.30 -11.96 7.40
CA ILE A 144 -0.02 -12.35 6.89
C ILE A 144 -0.54 -13.56 7.66
N VAL A 145 0.27 -14.61 7.84
CA VAL A 145 -0.13 -15.82 8.58
C VAL A 145 -0.53 -15.48 10.02
N VAL A 146 0.28 -14.64 10.69
CA VAL A 146 -0.02 -14.16 12.04
C VAL A 146 -1.28 -13.29 12.05
N GLY A 147 -1.45 -12.39 11.09
CA GLY A 147 -2.65 -11.55 10.94
C GLY A 147 -3.93 -12.38 10.78
N ILE A 148 -3.88 -13.46 9.99
CA ILE A 148 -4.99 -14.42 9.87
C ILE A 148 -5.27 -15.07 11.23
N GLY A 149 -4.23 -15.52 11.94
CA GLY A 149 -4.35 -16.09 13.29
C GLY A 149 -5.00 -15.13 14.28
N ILE A 150 -4.62 -13.85 14.27
CA ILE A 150 -5.20 -12.79 15.11
C ILE A 150 -6.68 -12.63 14.81
N VAL A 151 -7.05 -12.49 13.53
CA VAL A 151 -8.45 -12.33 13.12
C VAL A 151 -9.30 -13.53 13.53
N VAL A 152 -8.77 -14.75 13.38
CA VAL A 152 -9.45 -15.98 13.83
C VAL A 152 -9.60 -16.02 15.36
N ALA A 153 -8.55 -15.68 16.11
CA ALA A 153 -8.58 -15.64 17.57
C ALA A 153 -9.60 -14.62 18.10
N VAL A 154 -9.62 -13.42 17.51
CA VAL A 154 -10.60 -12.37 17.85
C VAL A 154 -12.02 -12.81 17.49
N GLY A 155 -12.23 -13.42 16.32
CA GLY A 155 -13.53 -13.97 15.92
C GLY A 155 -14.01 -15.10 16.84
N TRP A 156 -13.09 -15.95 17.29
CA TRP A 156 -13.39 -17.00 18.27
C TRP A 156 -13.76 -16.40 19.64
N ALA A 157 -12.97 -15.47 20.15
CA ALA A 157 -13.26 -14.77 21.40
C ALA A 157 -14.62 -14.06 21.35
N TRP A 158 -14.92 -13.40 20.22
CA TRP A 158 -16.21 -12.76 19.98
C TRP A 158 -17.39 -13.74 20.10
N LYS A 159 -17.26 -14.94 19.50
CA LYS A 159 -18.27 -15.99 19.60
C LYS A 159 -18.45 -16.48 21.04
N GLN A 160 -17.35 -16.67 21.77
CA GLN A 160 -17.39 -17.11 23.17
C GLN A 160 -18.01 -16.08 24.11
N LEU A 161 -17.70 -14.79 23.91
CA LEU A 161 -18.33 -13.70 24.66
C LEU A 161 -19.84 -13.65 24.39
N SER A 162 -20.24 -13.81 23.13
CA SER A 162 -21.65 -13.85 22.73
C SER A 162 -22.39 -15.04 23.38
N ALA A 163 -21.78 -16.22 23.42
CA ALA A 163 -22.35 -17.41 24.06
C ALA A 163 -22.51 -17.25 25.58
N LYS A 164 -21.70 -16.38 26.20
CA LYS A 164 -21.81 -16.00 27.62
C LYS A 164 -22.81 -14.86 27.89
N GLY A 165 -23.54 -14.41 26.86
CA GLY A 165 -24.50 -13.30 26.98
C GLY A 165 -23.86 -11.92 27.05
N ILE A 166 -22.56 -11.78 26.80
CA ILE A 166 -21.87 -10.49 26.74
C ILE A 166 -22.09 -9.89 25.35
N ASP A 167 -22.83 -8.79 25.27
CA ASP A 167 -23.15 -8.09 24.01
C ASP A 167 -22.88 -6.57 24.12
N GLY A 168 -23.14 -5.84 23.04
CA GLY A 168 -23.02 -4.38 22.99
C GLY A 168 -21.58 -3.89 23.12
N GLY A 169 -21.43 -2.73 23.78
CA GLY A 169 -20.15 -2.05 23.94
C GLY A 169 -19.09 -2.89 24.67
N THR A 170 -19.48 -3.70 25.65
CA THR A 170 -18.54 -4.55 26.40
C THR A 170 -17.89 -5.61 25.52
N ARG A 171 -18.68 -6.29 24.67
CA ARG A 171 -18.13 -7.26 23.72
C ARG A 171 -17.21 -6.58 22.71
N PHE A 172 -17.61 -5.39 22.24
CA PHE A 172 -16.78 -4.60 21.33
C PHE A 172 -15.44 -4.23 21.95
N LEU A 173 -15.44 -3.65 23.15
CA LEU A 173 -14.21 -3.27 23.87
C LEU A 173 -13.31 -4.47 24.15
N ALA A 174 -13.88 -5.61 24.57
CA ALA A 174 -13.10 -6.83 24.80
C ALA A 174 -12.48 -7.38 23.51
N GLY A 175 -13.24 -7.44 22.41
CA GLY A 175 -12.74 -7.89 21.11
C GLY A 175 -11.69 -6.95 20.51
N ALA A 176 -11.93 -5.64 20.56
CA ALA A 176 -11.00 -4.62 20.11
C ALA A 176 -9.73 -4.60 20.96
N GLY A 177 -9.86 -4.66 22.29
CA GLY A 177 -8.75 -4.76 23.22
C GLY A 177 -7.88 -6.00 22.96
N LEU A 178 -8.51 -7.16 22.74
CA LEU A 178 -7.79 -8.37 22.37
C LEU A 178 -7.05 -8.20 21.03
N ALA A 179 -7.68 -7.61 20.02
CA ALA A 179 -7.03 -7.35 18.74
C ALA A 179 -5.79 -6.45 18.90
N VAL A 180 -5.92 -5.35 19.65
CA VAL A 180 -4.80 -4.43 19.95
C VAL A 180 -3.67 -5.16 20.67
N VAL A 181 -3.98 -5.95 21.71
CA VAL A 181 -2.98 -6.72 22.46
C VAL A 181 -2.23 -7.70 21.55
N LEU A 182 -2.96 -8.47 20.73
CA LEU A 182 -2.35 -9.46 19.85
C LEU A 182 -1.51 -8.83 18.73
N VAL A 183 -1.99 -7.75 18.11
CA VAL A 183 -1.23 -7.02 17.09
C VAL A 183 0.03 -6.39 17.71
N THR A 184 -0.10 -5.77 18.89
CA THR A 184 1.05 -5.18 19.59
C THR A 184 2.08 -6.25 19.93
N ALA A 185 1.64 -7.40 20.47
CA ALA A 185 2.52 -8.52 20.75
C ALA A 185 3.23 -9.02 19.48
N ALA A 186 2.52 -9.16 18.37
CA ALA A 186 3.12 -9.54 17.09
C ALA A 186 4.18 -8.51 16.64
N TYR A 187 3.92 -7.21 16.78
CA TYR A 187 4.87 -6.17 16.36
C TYR A 187 6.11 -6.09 17.24
N LEU A 188 5.99 -6.43 18.52
CA LEU A 188 7.13 -6.52 19.44
C LEU A 188 7.99 -7.76 19.17
N VAL A 189 7.38 -8.86 18.73
CA VAL A 189 8.09 -10.12 18.42
C VAL A 189 8.77 -10.07 17.05
N PHE A 190 8.13 -9.47 16.05
CA PHE A 190 8.68 -9.38 14.71
C PHE A 190 9.85 -8.38 14.66
N PRO A 191 10.93 -8.70 13.92
CA PRO A 191 12.10 -7.83 13.83
C PRO A 191 11.76 -6.46 13.23
N ALA A 192 12.67 -5.51 13.39
CA ALA A 192 12.63 -4.29 12.60
C ALA A 192 12.79 -4.62 11.11
N THR A 193 12.30 -3.73 10.23
CA THR A 193 12.54 -3.89 8.79
C THR A 193 14.05 -3.96 8.52
N PRO A 194 14.53 -4.94 7.73
CA PRO A 194 15.94 -4.99 7.32
C PRO A 194 16.28 -3.87 6.33
N ASP A 195 15.28 -3.29 5.69
CA ASP A 195 15.38 -2.17 4.76
C ASP A 195 14.90 -0.91 5.46
N ARG A 196 15.78 -0.34 6.28
CA ARG A 196 15.53 0.96 6.89
C ARG A 196 15.76 2.00 5.80
N ILE A 197 14.72 2.74 5.45
CA ILE A 197 14.88 3.93 4.63
C ILE A 197 15.65 4.94 5.47
N GLU A 198 16.96 5.01 5.22
CA GLU A 198 17.79 6.07 5.75
C GLU A 198 17.75 7.24 4.80
N PRO A 199 17.66 8.46 5.34
CA PRO A 199 17.89 9.62 4.52
C PRO A 199 19.23 9.52 3.80
N PRO A 200 19.29 10.02 2.57
CA PRO A 200 20.54 10.30 1.89
C PRO A 200 21.54 10.96 2.83
N ASN A 201 22.76 10.41 2.90
CA ASN A 201 23.79 10.96 3.76
C ASN A 201 24.32 12.26 3.16
N SER A 202 23.76 13.36 3.65
CA SER A 202 24.16 14.75 3.44
C SER A 202 25.64 15.05 3.70
N GLU A 203 26.32 14.18 4.46
CA GLU A 203 27.73 14.30 4.84
C GLU A 203 28.59 13.19 4.20
N ALA A 204 28.06 12.48 3.19
CA ALA A 204 28.84 11.48 2.46
C ALA A 204 30.04 12.09 1.74
N ASP A 205 31.12 11.33 1.61
CA ASP A 205 32.27 11.67 0.76
C ASP A 205 32.43 10.58 -0.33
N PRO A 206 32.21 10.92 -1.62
CA PRO A 206 31.77 12.23 -2.12
C PRO A 206 30.30 12.51 -1.76
N ALA A 207 29.96 13.79 -1.60
CA ALA A 207 28.58 14.21 -1.38
C ALA A 207 27.71 13.85 -2.59
N LEU A 208 26.42 13.64 -2.36
CA LEU A 208 25.46 13.59 -3.47
C LEU A 208 25.44 14.93 -4.16
N VAL A 209 25.31 14.92 -5.48
CA VAL A 209 25.37 16.12 -6.31
C VAL A 209 24.17 16.14 -7.21
N VAL A 210 23.60 17.34 -7.45
CA VAL A 210 22.54 17.50 -8.45
C VAL A 210 23.06 17.03 -9.81
N ALA A 211 22.39 16.04 -10.38
CA ALA A 211 22.79 15.41 -11.62
C ALA A 211 22.71 16.40 -12.80
N GLU A 212 23.71 16.34 -13.69
CA GLU A 212 23.70 17.12 -14.94
C GLU A 212 22.55 16.76 -15.88
N THR A 213 21.98 15.57 -15.71
CA THR A 213 20.86 15.05 -16.51
C THR A 213 19.49 15.38 -15.92
N ALA A 214 19.43 16.12 -14.81
CA ALA A 214 18.17 16.47 -14.16
C ALA A 214 17.27 17.31 -15.10
N PRO A 215 15.97 16.96 -15.27
CA PRO A 215 15.05 17.79 -16.05
C PRO A 215 14.81 19.16 -15.43
N ASP A 216 14.70 20.22 -16.25
CA ASP A 216 14.48 21.61 -15.79
C ASP A 216 13.29 21.76 -14.82
N GLU A 217 12.18 21.07 -15.10
CA GLU A 217 10.98 21.10 -14.24
C GLU A 217 11.26 20.55 -12.83
N VAL A 218 12.12 19.53 -12.73
CA VAL A 218 12.52 18.96 -11.44
C VAL A 218 13.45 19.92 -10.71
N LEU A 219 14.40 20.53 -11.42
CA LEU A 219 15.32 21.51 -10.86
C LEU A 219 14.59 22.75 -10.31
N ASP A 220 13.61 23.26 -11.04
CA ASP A 220 12.78 24.38 -10.59
C ASP A 220 11.93 24.02 -9.36
N ALA A 221 11.38 22.79 -9.33
CA ALA A 221 10.67 22.28 -8.17
C ALA A 221 11.60 22.10 -6.95
N MET A 222 12.83 21.64 -7.17
CA MET A 222 13.86 21.51 -6.12
C MET A 222 14.19 22.88 -5.52
N LEU A 223 14.47 23.90 -6.35
CA LEU A 223 14.75 25.26 -5.88
C LEU A 223 13.56 25.87 -5.12
N THR A 224 12.36 25.68 -5.65
CA THR A 224 11.12 26.18 -5.03
C THR A 224 10.92 25.56 -3.65
N ASN A 225 11.03 24.23 -3.55
CA ASN A 225 10.92 23.52 -2.27
C ASN A 225 12.04 23.92 -1.30
N ALA A 226 13.28 24.05 -1.79
CA ALA A 226 14.42 24.45 -0.98
C ALA A 226 14.19 25.82 -0.33
N ARG A 227 13.67 26.79 -1.10
CA ARG A 227 13.32 28.11 -0.57
C ARG A 227 12.14 28.07 0.40
N GLU A 228 11.10 27.31 0.09
CA GLU A 228 9.91 27.19 0.94
C GLU A 228 10.24 26.69 2.35
N ILE A 229 11.16 25.71 2.45
CA ILE A 229 11.56 25.15 3.74
C ILE A 229 12.80 25.83 4.33
N GLY A 230 13.47 26.71 3.60
CA GLY A 230 14.80 27.23 3.96
C GLY A 230 15.79 26.08 4.13
N ASP A 231 16.01 25.31 3.06
CA ASP A 231 16.80 24.10 3.10
C ASP A 231 18.30 24.42 3.13
N GLU A 232 18.87 24.39 4.34
CA GLU A 232 20.32 24.60 4.59
C GLU A 232 21.17 23.39 4.20
N SER A 233 20.56 22.42 3.52
CA SER A 233 21.16 21.17 3.12
C SER A 233 22.05 21.35 1.89
N TYR A 234 21.61 22.14 0.90
CA TYR A 234 22.42 22.49 -0.26
C TYR A 234 23.71 23.16 0.21
N ARG A 235 24.85 22.75 -0.33
CA ARG A 235 26.17 23.32 0.01
C ARG A 235 26.67 24.24 -1.07
N ASN A 236 27.41 25.27 -0.66
CA ASN A 236 28.09 26.14 -1.60
C ASN A 236 29.18 25.34 -2.35
N PRO A 237 29.16 25.26 -3.70
CA PRO A 237 30.17 24.52 -4.46
C PRO A 237 31.61 25.03 -4.24
N SER A 238 31.76 26.32 -3.90
CA SER A 238 33.06 26.95 -3.65
C SER A 238 33.55 26.75 -2.22
N ASP A 239 32.63 26.56 -1.26
CA ASP A 239 32.92 26.22 0.13
C ASP A 239 31.86 25.24 0.68
N PRO A 240 32.09 23.92 0.54
CA PRO A 240 31.11 22.91 0.94
C PRO A 240 30.78 22.87 2.43
N THR A 241 31.49 23.64 3.28
CA THR A 241 31.21 23.74 4.71
C THR A 241 30.08 24.72 5.03
N GLU A 242 29.74 25.60 4.09
CA GLU A 242 28.65 26.56 4.20
C GLU A 242 27.40 26.11 3.43
N ALA A 243 26.23 26.50 3.92
CA ALA A 243 24.99 26.32 3.18
C ALA A 243 24.98 27.21 1.93
N LEU A 244 24.39 26.71 0.85
CA LEU A 244 24.15 27.48 -0.36
C LEU A 244 23.14 28.60 -0.04
N ASP A 245 23.47 29.84 -0.39
CA ASP A 245 22.52 30.95 -0.29
C ASP A 245 21.49 30.83 -1.42
N LEU A 246 20.30 30.34 -1.07
CA LEU A 246 19.20 30.11 -2.01
C LEU A 246 18.61 31.41 -2.58
N ASP A 247 18.87 32.57 -1.97
CA ASP A 247 18.42 33.86 -2.50
C ASP A 247 19.30 34.33 -3.69
N GLU A 248 20.54 33.83 -3.78
CA GLU A 248 21.46 34.11 -4.89
C GLU A 248 21.26 33.18 -6.11
N VAL A 249 20.55 32.05 -5.93
CA VAL A 249 20.28 31.07 -7.00
C VAL A 249 19.19 31.58 -7.94
N SER A 250 19.51 31.89 -9.20
CA SER A 250 18.55 32.57 -10.09
C SER A 250 17.51 31.64 -10.71
N SER A 251 17.89 30.38 -10.98
CA SER A 251 17.05 29.36 -11.62
C SER A 251 17.37 27.96 -11.10
N GLY A 252 16.48 26.98 -11.32
CA GLY A 252 16.76 25.59 -10.97
C GLY A 252 18.03 25.05 -11.63
N ALA A 253 18.35 25.49 -12.85
CA ALA A 253 19.56 25.09 -13.58
C ALA A 253 20.87 25.41 -12.82
N ASP A 254 20.86 26.45 -11.98
CA ASP A 254 22.01 26.86 -11.18
C ASP A 254 22.27 25.88 -10.00
N LEU A 255 21.35 24.95 -9.73
CA LEU A 255 21.56 23.88 -8.74
C LEU A 255 22.43 22.74 -9.27
N VAL A 256 22.59 22.58 -10.58
CA VAL A 256 23.37 21.47 -11.16
C VAL A 256 24.80 21.49 -10.62
N GLY A 257 25.32 20.34 -10.19
CA GLY A 257 26.66 20.26 -9.63
C GLY A 257 26.78 20.71 -8.16
N THR A 258 25.71 21.26 -7.57
CA THR A 258 25.72 21.61 -6.14
C THR A 258 25.62 20.34 -5.28
N PRO A 259 26.39 20.22 -4.19
CA PRO A 259 26.19 19.14 -3.23
C PRO A 259 24.80 19.26 -2.60
N VAL A 260 24.03 18.18 -2.68
CA VAL A 260 22.67 18.08 -2.14
C VAL A 260 22.71 17.31 -0.85
N ALA A 261 22.10 17.89 0.16
CA ALA A 261 21.63 17.15 1.33
C ALA A 261 20.10 17.14 1.31
N ILE A 262 19.48 16.07 1.80
CA ILE A 262 18.03 15.90 1.65
C ILE A 262 17.37 16.14 2.98
N SER A 263 16.55 17.19 3.04
CA SER A 263 15.86 17.58 4.28
C SER A 263 14.91 16.47 4.73
N THR A 264 15.16 15.95 5.93
CA THR A 264 14.31 14.91 6.54
C THR A 264 13.58 15.38 7.80
N THR A 265 13.86 16.61 8.20
CA THR A 265 13.34 17.24 9.40
C THR A 265 12.23 18.25 9.08
N LYS A 266 12.15 18.74 7.85
CA LYS A 266 11.13 19.70 7.40
C LYS A 266 10.12 19.01 6.46
N LEU A 267 8.83 19.25 6.70
CA LEU A 267 7.73 18.71 5.89
C LEU A 267 7.30 19.76 4.85
N ALA A 268 7.54 19.47 3.57
CA ALA A 268 7.02 20.23 2.43
C ALA A 268 6.45 19.30 1.36
N PRO A 269 5.59 19.80 0.45
CA PRO A 269 5.19 19.07 -0.75
C PRO A 269 6.44 18.54 -1.48
N GLN A 270 6.38 17.30 -1.98
CA GLN A 270 7.45 16.68 -2.79
C GLN A 270 8.82 16.50 -2.10
N ALA A 271 8.99 16.90 -0.84
CA ALA A 271 10.14 16.49 -0.04
C ALA A 271 10.18 14.95 0.09
N TYR A 272 11.38 14.38 0.15
CA TYR A 272 11.60 12.91 0.16
C TYR A 272 10.72 12.19 1.20
N THR A 273 10.69 12.71 2.43
CA THR A 273 9.88 12.13 3.52
C THR A 273 8.38 12.20 3.22
N THR A 274 7.89 13.34 2.71
CA THR A 274 6.47 13.55 2.36
C THR A 274 6.05 12.64 1.22
N MET A 275 6.91 12.46 0.23
CA MET A 275 6.70 11.61 -0.94
C MET A 275 6.61 10.13 -0.54
N VAL A 276 7.54 9.64 0.30
CA VAL A 276 7.51 8.26 0.83
C VAL A 276 6.21 8.00 1.59
N TRP A 277 5.79 8.94 2.47
CA TRP A 277 4.53 8.80 3.21
C TRP A 277 3.30 8.89 2.31
N SER A 278 3.29 9.79 1.34
CA SER A 278 2.20 9.94 0.37
C SER A 278 2.02 8.66 -0.45
N PHE A 279 3.11 8.06 -0.92
CA PHE A 279 3.10 6.78 -1.60
C PHE A 279 2.55 5.66 -0.72
N ARG A 280 2.99 5.56 0.55
CA ARG A 280 2.52 4.54 1.50
C ARG A 280 1.02 4.62 1.73
N LEU A 281 0.51 5.83 1.98
CA LEU A 281 -0.91 6.05 2.20
C LEU A 281 -1.73 5.73 0.95
N ARG A 282 -1.28 6.16 -0.23
CA ARG A 282 -1.96 5.87 -1.50
C ARG A 282 -1.91 4.37 -1.83
N SER A 283 -0.82 3.69 -1.54
CA SER A 283 -0.70 2.24 -1.72
C SER A 283 -1.71 1.47 -0.86
N ILE A 284 -1.81 1.81 0.43
CA ILE A 284 -2.81 1.23 1.33
C ILE A 284 -4.23 1.54 0.85
N ALA A 285 -4.48 2.79 0.41
CA ALA A 285 -5.77 3.19 -0.12
C ALA A 285 -6.16 2.41 -1.40
N GLY A 286 -5.22 2.17 -2.31
CA GLY A 286 -5.43 1.37 -3.52
C GLY A 286 -5.79 -0.08 -3.19
N VAL A 287 -5.09 -0.71 -2.25
CA VAL A 287 -5.42 -2.08 -1.79
C VAL A 287 -6.78 -2.11 -1.07
N ALA A 288 -7.08 -1.11 -0.24
CA ALA A 288 -8.38 -0.99 0.42
C ALA A 288 -9.53 -0.84 -0.60
N LEU A 289 -9.32 -0.03 -1.65
CA LEU A 289 -10.25 0.13 -2.77
C LEU A 289 -10.48 -1.22 -3.48
N MET A 290 -9.42 -1.99 -3.75
CA MET A 290 -9.52 -3.32 -4.33
C MET A 290 -10.49 -4.20 -3.55
N TRP A 291 -10.25 -4.32 -2.23
CA TRP A 291 -11.05 -5.14 -1.33
C TRP A 291 -12.49 -4.63 -1.24
N ALA A 292 -12.71 -3.32 -1.19
CA ALA A 292 -14.04 -2.72 -1.14
C ALA A 292 -14.84 -3.01 -2.42
N VAL A 293 -14.23 -2.85 -3.60
CA VAL A 293 -14.87 -3.14 -4.89
C VAL A 293 -15.16 -4.63 -5.02
N MET A 294 -14.20 -5.49 -4.67
CA MET A 294 -14.40 -6.94 -4.65
C MET A 294 -15.57 -7.34 -3.73
N ALA A 295 -15.61 -6.79 -2.51
CA ALA A 295 -16.67 -7.06 -1.55
C ALA A 295 -18.04 -6.59 -2.07
N GLY A 296 -18.09 -5.39 -2.66
CA GLY A 296 -19.31 -4.82 -3.24
C GLY A 296 -19.84 -5.67 -4.39
N VAL A 297 -18.99 -5.99 -5.37
CA VAL A 297 -19.39 -6.77 -6.55
C VAL A 297 -19.76 -8.20 -6.16
N LEU A 298 -18.92 -8.90 -5.40
CA LEU A 298 -19.21 -10.27 -4.98
C LEU A 298 -20.47 -10.34 -4.10
N GLY A 299 -20.59 -9.41 -3.15
CA GLY A 299 -21.75 -9.30 -2.27
C GLY A 299 -23.04 -9.11 -3.04
N LEU A 300 -23.08 -8.19 -4.01
CA LEU A 300 -24.25 -7.96 -4.86
C LEU A 300 -24.60 -9.19 -5.71
N LEU A 301 -23.59 -9.87 -6.28
CA LEU A 301 -23.80 -11.03 -7.13
C LEU A 301 -24.29 -12.27 -6.36
N LEU A 302 -23.83 -12.45 -5.12
CA LEU A 302 -24.28 -13.55 -4.25
C LEU A 302 -25.65 -13.25 -3.64
N ASP A 303 -25.90 -12.02 -3.20
CA ASP A 303 -27.20 -11.64 -2.64
C ASP A 303 -28.32 -11.77 -3.68
N ARG A 304 -28.08 -11.27 -4.91
CA ARG A 304 -29.02 -11.45 -6.03
C ARG A 304 -29.31 -12.92 -6.30
N ALA A 305 -28.27 -13.77 -6.34
CA ALA A 305 -28.45 -15.20 -6.59
C ALA A 305 -29.26 -15.88 -5.49
N ASN A 306 -29.00 -15.54 -4.23
CA ASN A 306 -29.72 -16.10 -3.10
C ASN A 306 -31.21 -15.71 -3.11
N ARG A 307 -31.53 -14.43 -3.41
CA ARG A 307 -32.92 -13.97 -3.56
C ARG A 307 -33.65 -14.67 -4.71
N SER A 308 -33.00 -14.83 -5.87
CA SER A 308 -33.59 -15.54 -7.01
C SER A 308 -33.91 -17.00 -6.66
N SER A 309 -33.02 -17.69 -5.94
CA SER A 309 -33.27 -19.06 -5.49
C SER A 309 -34.43 -19.15 -4.49
N GLN A 310 -34.59 -18.17 -3.60
CA GLN A 310 -35.71 -18.13 -2.65
C GLN A 310 -37.06 -17.90 -3.34
N LEU A 311 -37.11 -16.98 -4.31
CA LEU A 311 -38.31 -16.71 -5.09
C LEU A 311 -38.75 -17.93 -5.90
N ALA A 312 -37.81 -18.65 -6.51
CA ALA A 312 -38.11 -19.87 -7.27
C ALA A 312 -38.59 -21.04 -6.40
N ALA A 313 -38.28 -21.03 -5.10
CA ALA A 313 -38.68 -22.07 -4.15
C ALA A 313 -40.03 -21.81 -3.47
N GLN A 314 -40.63 -20.62 -3.64
CA GLN A 314 -41.98 -20.37 -3.14
C GLN A 314 -43.01 -21.11 -4.00
N PRO A 315 -43.93 -21.90 -3.41
CA PRO A 315 -45.00 -22.53 -4.15
C PRO A 315 -45.87 -21.45 -4.80
N ALA A 316 -46.28 -21.67 -6.06
CA ALA A 316 -47.23 -20.79 -6.74
C ALA A 316 -48.52 -20.75 -5.93
N ALA A 317 -48.92 -19.54 -5.52
CA ALA A 317 -50.15 -19.28 -4.76
C ALA A 317 -51.39 -19.52 -5.62
#